data_AF-A0A0P1B647-F1
#
_entry.id   AF-A0A0P1B647-F1
#
_cell.length_a   1.000
_cell.length_b   1.000
_cell.length_c   1.000
_cell.angle_alpha   90.00
_cell.angle_beta   90.00
_cell.angle_gamma   90.00
#
_symmetry.space_group_name_H-M   'P 1'
#
loop_
_entity.id
_entity.type
_entity.pdbx_description
1 polymer ?
#
loop_
_entity_poly.entity_id
_entity_poly.type
_entity_poly.pdbx_seq_one_letter_code
_entity_poly.pdbx_strand_id
1 'polypeptide(L)'
;MEEREVWFRLVDQDGVAYKETNADAVDLSPSSTIRRLRDAVHAKNAGILQGIVPAQLLVYTNTAALNANTADNPTSLNSSRSLEESEEAENEDGLSLGADEAHALLVVVPKQYDMNPSYFIEPSIQRNVKNSIFRIMDTANANKAIAMVSVRATNNDQEVVIQLRVVYRNTGLDFAILQSNHQRPFMKPWPGNPVNLRGCNLVLASFRIDMDPYQLMYQNEVGFTPASGVTVSSDQSHLLYWCATFAGDSGAALVMKGEYLVGIHEEVINALPEHSKSGTRSSKRRKIDFARAVTVGGLAQICSALLVHTFVNAFNP
;
A
#
# COMPACT_ATOMS: atom_id res chain seq x y z
N MET A 1 -34.14 17.38 7.18
CA MET A 1 -32.76 17.86 7.31
C MET A 1 -32.44 18.47 5.97
N GLU A 2 -32.22 19.78 5.92
CA GLU A 2 -31.99 20.48 4.66
C GLU A 2 -30.58 20.16 4.17
N GLU A 3 -30.48 19.76 2.91
CA GLU A 3 -29.20 19.63 2.21
C GLU A 3 -28.64 21.04 2.01
N ARG A 4 -27.33 21.20 2.20
CA ARG A 4 -26.63 22.44 1.90
C ARG A 4 -25.69 22.23 0.73
N GLU A 5 -25.48 23.29 -0.02
CA GLU A 5 -24.46 23.35 -1.04
C GLU A 5 -23.08 23.35 -0.36
N VAL A 6 -22.24 22.38 -0.74
CA VAL A 6 -20.86 22.26 -0.25
C VAL A 6 -19.91 22.46 -1.42
N TRP A 7 -19.21 23.58 -1.40
CA TRP A 7 -18.26 24.00 -2.43
C TRP A 7 -16.94 23.24 -2.32
N PHE A 8 -16.41 22.82 -3.47
CA PHE A 8 -15.14 22.14 -3.61
C PHE A 8 -14.39 22.59 -4.87
N ARG A 9 -13.08 22.39 -4.88
CA ARG A 9 -12.20 22.54 -6.03
C ARG A 9 -11.47 21.23 -6.28
N LEU A 10 -11.54 20.75 -7.51
CA LEU A 10 -10.80 19.56 -7.92
C LEU A 10 -9.41 19.97 -8.37
N VAL A 11 -8.38 19.52 -7.67
CA VAL A 11 -6.98 19.89 -7.93
C VAL A 11 -6.08 18.67 -8.02
N ASP A 12 -4.90 18.82 -8.60
CA ASP A 12 -3.84 17.82 -8.52
C ASP A 12 -3.05 17.93 -7.20
N GLN A 13 -2.00 17.12 -7.07
CA GLN A 13 -1.13 17.10 -5.88
C GLN A 13 -0.34 18.40 -5.67
N ASP A 14 -0.17 19.20 -6.72
CA ASP A 14 0.55 20.47 -6.67
C ASP A 14 -0.42 21.65 -6.39
N GLY A 15 -1.70 21.36 -6.17
CA GLY A 15 -2.74 22.35 -5.89
C GLY A 15 -3.26 23.07 -7.14
N VAL A 16 -2.92 22.57 -8.33
CA VAL A 16 -3.36 23.14 -9.62
C VAL A 16 -4.68 22.50 -10.04
N ALA A 17 -5.56 23.27 -10.69
CA ALA A 17 -6.85 22.78 -11.19
C ALA A 17 -6.69 21.49 -12.02
N TYR A 18 -7.38 20.41 -11.60
CA TYR A 18 -7.26 19.11 -12.27
C TYR A 18 -8.00 19.14 -13.60
N LYS A 19 -7.30 18.93 -14.71
CA LYS A 19 -7.88 18.97 -16.08
C LYS A 19 -8.72 20.23 -16.34
N GLU A 20 -8.21 21.39 -15.91
CA GLU A 20 -8.86 22.71 -16.10
C GLU A 20 -10.26 22.82 -15.47
N THR A 21 -10.54 22.03 -14.44
CA THR A 21 -11.80 22.14 -13.69
C THR A 21 -11.85 23.42 -12.84
N ASN A 22 -13.06 23.95 -12.67
CA ASN A 22 -13.32 25.10 -11.79
C ASN A 22 -13.89 24.65 -10.44
N ALA A 23 -14.08 25.60 -9.53
CA ALA A 23 -14.85 25.34 -8.33
C ALA A 23 -16.29 24.94 -8.69
N ASP A 24 -16.83 24.00 -7.93
CA ASP A 24 -18.17 23.48 -8.10
C ASP A 24 -18.71 23.04 -6.74
N ALA A 25 -19.99 22.67 -6.65
CA ALA A 25 -20.60 22.28 -5.40
C ALA A 25 -21.43 20.99 -5.49
N VAL A 26 -21.65 20.36 -4.34
CA VAL A 26 -22.53 19.20 -4.18
C VAL A 26 -23.49 19.42 -3.03
N ASP A 27 -24.72 18.96 -3.20
CA ASP A 27 -25.74 19.01 -2.16
C ASP A 27 -25.53 17.88 -1.16
N LEU A 28 -25.24 18.23 0.09
CA LEU A 28 -25.00 17.28 1.17
C LEU A 28 -25.64 17.74 2.47
N SER A 29 -26.12 16.79 3.28
CA SER A 29 -26.49 17.08 4.67
C SER A 29 -25.25 17.59 5.42
N PRO A 30 -25.36 18.60 6.29
CA PRO A 30 -24.24 19.08 7.09
C PRO A 30 -23.63 17.99 8.00
N SER A 31 -24.44 17.03 8.45
CA SER A 31 -24.00 15.84 9.18
C SER A 31 -23.30 14.78 8.30
N SER A 32 -23.08 15.06 7.01
CA SER A 32 -22.42 14.13 6.10
C SER A 32 -20.93 14.07 6.39
N THR A 33 -20.36 12.90 6.13
CA THR A 33 -18.94 12.68 6.33
C THR A 33 -18.13 13.03 5.08
N ILE A 34 -16.83 13.26 5.27
CA ILE A 34 -15.88 13.43 4.16
C ILE A 34 -15.90 12.26 3.17
N ARG A 35 -16.20 11.03 3.63
CA ARG A 35 -16.43 9.89 2.72
C ARG A 35 -17.58 10.16 1.74
N ARG A 36 -18.72 10.65 2.23
CA ARG A 36 -19.87 10.96 1.36
C ARG A 36 -19.58 12.11 0.41
N LEU A 37 -18.82 13.10 0.87
CA LEU A 37 -18.31 14.16 -0.01
C LEU A 37 -17.49 13.59 -1.16
N ARG A 38 -16.55 12.67 -0.90
CA ARG A 38 -15.75 12.02 -1.95
C ARG A 38 -16.62 11.24 -2.93
N ASP A 39 -17.59 10.49 -2.43
CA ASP A 39 -18.53 9.73 -3.27
C ASP A 39 -19.35 10.68 -4.18
N ALA A 40 -19.85 11.78 -3.64
CA ALA A 40 -20.62 12.79 -4.38
C ALA A 40 -19.78 13.53 -5.43
N VAL A 41 -18.59 14.00 -5.05
CA VAL A 41 -17.64 14.67 -5.96
C VAL A 41 -17.23 13.73 -7.08
N HIS A 42 -16.96 12.46 -6.77
CA HIS A 42 -16.64 11.45 -7.77
C HIS A 42 -17.81 11.19 -8.72
N ALA A 43 -19.03 11.02 -8.18
CA ALA A 43 -20.21 10.81 -9.00
C ALA A 43 -20.47 11.98 -9.96
N LYS A 44 -20.31 13.23 -9.48
CA LYS A 44 -20.46 14.45 -10.28
C LYS A 44 -19.39 14.55 -11.37
N ASN A 45 -18.16 14.10 -11.09
CA ASN A 45 -17.00 14.22 -11.98
C ASN A 45 -16.60 12.88 -12.63
N ALA A 46 -17.52 11.92 -12.78
CA ALA A 46 -17.21 10.56 -13.22
C ALA A 46 -16.55 10.49 -14.61
N GLY A 47 -16.85 11.45 -15.51
CA GLY A 47 -16.22 11.54 -16.83
C GLY A 47 -14.75 12.00 -16.78
N ILE A 48 -14.37 12.76 -15.75
CA ILE A 48 -13.04 13.36 -15.59
C ILE A 48 -12.15 12.46 -14.71
N LEU A 49 -12.74 11.80 -13.73
CA LEU A 49 -12.09 10.93 -12.74
C LEU A 49 -12.03 9.45 -13.14
N GLN A 50 -11.97 9.16 -14.44
CA GLN A 50 -11.92 7.78 -14.93
C GLN A 50 -10.75 7.00 -14.31
N GLY A 51 -11.04 5.82 -13.75
CA GLY A 51 -10.04 4.96 -13.12
C GLY A 51 -9.60 5.38 -11.72
N ILE A 52 -10.16 6.47 -11.17
CA ILE A 52 -9.94 6.89 -9.79
C ILE A 52 -11.13 6.42 -8.99
N VAL A 53 -10.92 5.75 -7.85
CA VAL A 53 -12.03 5.41 -6.95
C VAL A 53 -12.24 6.52 -5.91
N PRO A 54 -13.46 6.77 -5.41
CA PRO A 54 -13.71 7.85 -4.45
C PRO A 54 -12.79 7.84 -3.22
N ALA A 55 -12.44 6.65 -2.73
CA ALA A 55 -11.54 6.48 -1.58
C ALA A 55 -10.10 7.00 -1.82
N GLN A 56 -9.65 7.10 -3.08
CA GLN A 56 -8.33 7.63 -3.44
C GLN A 56 -8.28 9.16 -3.40
N LEU A 57 -9.43 9.85 -3.43
CA LEU A 57 -9.47 11.30 -3.31
C LEU A 57 -9.07 11.72 -1.90
N LEU A 58 -8.20 12.73 -1.80
CA LEU A 58 -7.84 13.37 -0.53
C LEU A 58 -8.59 14.69 -0.42
N VAL A 59 -8.97 15.08 0.80
CA VAL A 59 -9.74 16.31 1.02
C VAL A 59 -9.01 17.16 2.04
N TYR A 60 -8.81 18.43 1.72
CA TYR A 60 -8.17 19.43 2.57
C TYR A 60 -9.08 20.64 2.74
N THR A 61 -8.90 21.36 3.84
CA THR A 61 -9.68 22.57 4.13
C THR A 61 -9.33 23.72 3.20
N ASN A 62 -8.06 23.88 2.85
CA ASN A 62 -7.56 24.93 1.96
C ASN A 62 -6.15 24.60 1.45
N THR A 63 -5.58 25.47 0.61
CA THR A 63 -4.25 25.29 0.00
C THR A 63 -3.13 25.27 1.03
N ALA A 64 -3.28 26.03 2.13
CA ALA A 64 -2.29 26.02 3.21
C ALA A 64 -2.22 24.64 3.89
N ALA A 65 -3.37 24.01 4.13
CA ALA A 65 -3.45 22.66 4.65
C ALA A 65 -2.79 21.65 3.68
N LEU A 66 -3.06 21.74 2.38
CA LEU A 66 -2.39 20.89 1.38
C LEU A 66 -0.86 21.04 1.44
N ASN A 67 -0.35 22.27 1.47
CA ASN A 67 1.09 22.56 1.48
C ASN A 67 1.78 22.16 2.78
N ALA A 68 1.06 22.21 3.90
CA ALA A 68 1.56 21.80 5.22
C ALA A 68 1.49 20.27 5.43
N ASN A 69 0.86 19.53 4.52
CA ASN A 69 0.67 18.09 4.64
C ASN A 69 2.01 17.35 4.52
N THR A 70 2.49 16.81 5.63
CA THR A 70 3.70 15.98 5.68
C THR A 70 3.38 14.61 6.26
N ALA A 71 4.28 13.63 6.08
CA ALA A 71 4.10 12.29 6.64
C ALA A 71 3.96 12.29 8.18
N ASP A 72 4.61 13.26 8.85
CA ASP A 72 4.63 13.40 10.30
C ASP A 72 3.49 14.29 10.83
N ASN A 73 2.83 15.06 9.94
CA ASN A 73 1.71 15.92 10.28
C ASN A 73 0.66 15.93 9.14
N PRO A 74 -0.17 14.88 9.04
CA PRO A 74 -1.18 14.79 8.00
C PRO A 74 -2.32 15.77 8.28
N THR A 75 -2.53 16.70 7.36
CA THR A 75 -3.57 17.75 7.44
C THR A 75 -4.81 17.39 6.63
N SER A 76 -4.78 16.29 5.88
CA SER A 76 -5.94 15.81 5.12
C SER A 76 -7.08 15.42 6.07
N LEU A 77 -8.31 15.78 5.70
CA LEU A 77 -9.50 15.45 6.47
C LEU A 77 -9.76 13.94 6.43
N ASN A 78 -9.90 13.36 7.62
CA ASN A 78 -10.20 11.94 7.77
C ASN A 78 -11.61 11.61 7.23
N SER A 79 -11.81 10.37 6.77
CA SER A 79 -13.04 9.96 6.08
C SER A 79 -14.30 9.97 6.96
N SER A 80 -14.13 9.89 8.28
CA SER A 80 -15.23 9.85 9.27
C SER A 80 -15.63 11.22 9.79
N ARG A 81 -14.83 12.26 9.55
CA ARG A 81 -15.09 13.62 10.04
C ARG A 81 -16.40 14.12 9.46
N SER A 82 -17.25 14.69 10.31
CA SER A 82 -18.46 15.40 9.88
C SER A 82 -18.09 16.75 9.27
N LEU A 83 -18.91 17.25 8.35
CA LEU A 83 -18.75 18.61 7.82
C LEU A 83 -19.12 19.69 8.87
N GLU A 84 -19.79 19.30 9.97
CA GLU A 84 -20.13 20.15 11.14
C GLU A 84 -18.98 20.26 12.16
N GLU A 85 -18.18 19.21 12.37
CA GLU A 85 -17.15 19.10 13.43
C GLU A 85 -15.87 19.93 13.15
N SER A 86 -15.95 20.98 12.34
CA SER A 86 -14.81 21.84 11.99
C SER A 86 -14.93 23.27 12.49
N GLU A 87 -15.91 23.56 13.35
CA GLU A 87 -16.06 24.86 14.02
C GLU A 87 -14.89 25.20 14.97
N GLU A 88 -14.08 24.22 15.41
CA GLU A 88 -13.00 24.45 16.38
C GLU A 88 -11.58 24.56 15.77
N ALA A 89 -11.43 24.48 14.45
CA ALA A 89 -10.14 24.68 13.78
C ALA A 89 -10.08 26.08 13.16
N GLU A 90 -9.72 27.07 13.96
CA GLU A 90 -9.17 28.40 13.62
C GLU A 90 -9.38 28.90 12.17
N ASN A 91 -10.63 29.12 11.76
CA ASN A 91 -10.93 30.10 10.73
C ASN A 91 -11.37 31.37 11.45
N GLU A 92 -10.62 32.46 11.33
CA GLU A 92 -10.89 33.76 11.99
C GLU A 92 -12.32 34.31 11.70
N ASP A 93 -13.00 33.78 10.68
CA ASP A 93 -14.31 34.24 10.21
C ASP A 93 -15.51 33.37 10.62
N GLY A 94 -15.33 32.26 11.36
CA GLY A 94 -16.45 31.45 11.88
C GLY A 94 -17.35 30.80 10.81
N LEU A 95 -16.88 30.69 9.56
CA LEU A 95 -17.63 30.13 8.44
C LEU A 95 -17.46 28.61 8.33
N SER A 96 -18.56 27.90 8.06
CA SER A 96 -18.57 26.44 7.87
C SER A 96 -17.75 26.02 6.63
N LEU A 97 -17.14 24.83 6.66
CA LEU A 97 -16.34 24.31 5.55
C LEU A 97 -17.15 24.25 4.24
N GLY A 98 -16.56 24.72 3.13
CA GLY A 98 -17.22 24.70 1.83
C GLY A 98 -18.51 25.52 1.77
N ALA A 99 -18.66 26.53 2.62
CA ALA A 99 -19.86 27.40 2.63
C ALA A 99 -20.03 28.19 1.32
N ASP A 100 -18.92 28.54 0.68
CA ASP A 100 -18.89 29.30 -0.56
C ASP A 100 -17.64 28.95 -1.39
N GLU A 101 -17.52 29.55 -2.57
CA GLU A 101 -16.42 29.31 -3.49
C GLU A 101 -15.03 29.74 -2.95
N ALA A 102 -14.98 30.73 -2.05
CA ALA A 102 -13.74 31.20 -1.43
C ALA A 102 -13.25 30.24 -0.33
N HIS A 103 -14.19 29.57 0.33
CA HIS A 103 -13.96 28.57 1.37
C HIS A 103 -14.15 27.13 0.86
N ALA A 104 -14.04 26.94 -0.46
CA ALA A 104 -14.21 25.66 -1.11
C ALA A 104 -13.16 24.64 -0.61
N LEU A 105 -13.61 23.43 -0.31
CA LEU A 105 -12.72 22.32 0.06
C LEU A 105 -11.84 21.92 -1.13
N LEU A 106 -10.56 21.64 -0.88
CA LEU A 106 -9.69 21.09 -1.92
C LEU A 106 -9.84 19.58 -1.97
N VAL A 107 -10.33 19.07 -3.09
CA VAL A 107 -10.39 17.64 -3.39
C VAL A 107 -9.22 17.33 -4.32
N VAL A 108 -8.19 16.72 -3.75
CA VAL A 108 -6.95 16.41 -4.45
C VAL A 108 -7.10 15.06 -5.15
N VAL A 109 -6.92 15.10 -6.46
CA VAL A 109 -6.75 13.93 -7.31
C VAL A 109 -5.30 13.49 -7.21
N PRO A 110 -5.03 12.30 -6.63
CA PRO A 110 -3.67 11.78 -6.63
C PRO A 110 -3.21 11.60 -8.08
N LYS A 111 -1.93 11.92 -8.35
CA LYS A 111 -1.32 11.63 -9.65
C LYS A 111 -1.51 10.14 -9.91
N GLN A 112 -2.38 9.80 -10.86
CA GLN A 112 -2.32 8.53 -11.55
C GLN A 112 -1.03 8.60 -12.36
N TYR A 113 0.07 8.23 -11.74
CA TYR A 113 1.23 7.86 -12.53
C TYR A 113 0.73 6.78 -13.48
N ASP A 114 0.98 6.95 -14.78
CA ASP A 114 0.87 5.87 -15.75
C ASP A 114 1.36 4.61 -15.05
N MET A 115 0.53 3.56 -15.07
CA MET A 115 0.75 2.28 -14.38
C MET A 115 1.94 1.51 -14.97
N ASN A 116 3.02 2.21 -15.28
CA ASN A 116 4.34 1.66 -15.32
C ASN A 116 4.96 1.86 -13.92
N PRO A 117 4.99 0.83 -13.07
CA PRO A 117 5.52 0.88 -11.70
C PRO A 117 6.98 1.33 -11.62
N SER A 118 7.71 1.31 -12.75
CA SER A 118 9.04 1.90 -12.85
C SER A 118 9.06 3.44 -12.82
N TYR A 119 7.93 4.15 -12.93
CA TYR A 119 7.86 5.59 -12.60
C TYR A 119 7.48 5.86 -11.14
N PHE A 120 6.87 4.88 -10.47
CA PHE A 120 6.47 5.02 -9.08
C PHE A 120 7.67 5.02 -8.12
N ILE A 121 8.73 4.30 -8.50
CA ILE A 121 9.99 4.24 -7.80
C ILE A 121 11.08 4.85 -8.69
N GLU A 122 11.82 5.85 -8.19
CA GLU A 122 12.93 6.46 -8.93
C GLU A 122 13.97 5.40 -9.38
N PRO A 123 14.63 5.58 -10.55
CA PRO A 123 15.60 4.60 -11.05
C PRO A 123 16.74 4.27 -10.08
N SER A 124 17.14 5.23 -9.24
CA SER A 124 18.09 5.06 -8.14
C SER A 124 17.60 4.02 -7.14
N ILE A 125 16.35 4.17 -6.70
CA ILE A 125 15.71 3.28 -5.74
C ILE A 125 15.48 1.90 -6.36
N GLN A 126 15.07 1.80 -7.62
CA GLN A 126 14.95 0.51 -8.31
C GLN A 126 16.26 -0.25 -8.33
N ARG A 127 17.39 0.44 -8.60
CA ARG A 127 18.72 -0.18 -8.55
C ARG A 127 19.03 -0.69 -7.14
N ASN A 128 18.72 0.08 -6.11
CA ASN A 128 18.95 -0.31 -4.73
C ASN A 128 18.08 -1.52 -4.31
N VAL A 129 16.81 -1.55 -4.71
CA VAL A 129 15.93 -2.71 -4.50
C VAL A 129 16.47 -3.94 -5.24
N LYS A 130 16.82 -3.81 -6.54
CA LYS A 130 17.40 -4.88 -7.35
C LYS A 130 18.65 -5.50 -6.71
N ASN A 131 19.52 -4.68 -6.14
CA ASN A 131 20.74 -5.16 -5.47
C ASN A 131 20.47 -5.80 -4.10
N SER A 132 19.34 -5.49 -3.46
CA SER A 132 18.98 -5.95 -2.12
C SER A 132 18.14 -7.23 -2.12
N ILE A 133 17.38 -7.49 -3.18
CA ILE A 133 16.55 -8.69 -3.29
C ILE A 133 17.27 -9.84 -4.00
N PHE A 134 16.83 -11.06 -3.73
CA PHE A 134 17.44 -12.27 -4.28
C PHE A 134 16.37 -13.35 -4.53
N ARG A 135 16.69 -14.27 -5.44
CA ARG A 135 15.85 -15.41 -5.77
C ARG A 135 16.46 -16.69 -5.22
N ILE A 136 15.67 -17.44 -4.44
CA ILE A 136 16.09 -18.77 -3.99
C ILE A 136 16.12 -19.73 -5.19
N MET A 137 17.25 -20.40 -5.40
CA MET A 137 17.41 -21.40 -6.46
C MET A 137 17.04 -22.81 -5.99
N ASP A 138 17.28 -23.11 -4.72
CA ASP A 138 17.06 -24.42 -4.13
C ASP A 138 15.99 -24.36 -3.03
N THR A 139 14.74 -24.44 -3.46
CA THR A 139 13.58 -24.42 -2.56
C THR A 139 13.46 -25.69 -1.71
N ALA A 140 14.08 -26.80 -2.13
CA ALA A 140 14.05 -28.07 -1.38
C ALA A 140 14.90 -27.99 -0.10
N ASN A 141 16.08 -27.36 -0.19
CA ASN A 141 16.93 -27.13 0.98
C ASN A 141 16.47 -25.94 1.84
N ALA A 142 15.77 -24.95 1.27
CA ALA A 142 15.18 -23.84 2.02
C ALA A 142 14.17 -24.29 3.09
N ASN A 143 13.60 -25.50 2.95
CA ASN A 143 12.64 -26.03 3.91
C ASN A 143 13.25 -26.65 5.18
N LYS A 144 14.58 -26.71 5.32
CA LYS A 144 15.25 -27.32 6.47
C LYS A 144 15.66 -26.24 7.48
N ALA A 145 15.53 -26.55 8.78
CA ALA A 145 15.76 -25.58 9.87
C ALA A 145 17.20 -25.04 9.96
N ILE A 146 18.19 -25.84 9.55
CA ILE A 146 19.59 -25.42 9.43
C ILE A 146 20.07 -25.94 8.07
N ALA A 147 20.10 -25.07 7.08
CA ALA A 147 20.54 -25.42 5.73
C ALA A 147 21.30 -24.27 5.08
N MET A 148 22.15 -24.65 4.14
CA MET A 148 22.71 -23.72 3.16
C MET A 148 21.74 -23.65 1.98
N VAL A 149 21.41 -22.43 1.57
CA VAL A 149 20.50 -22.15 0.47
C VAL A 149 21.27 -21.37 -0.58
N SER A 150 21.30 -21.90 -1.80
CA SER A 150 21.81 -21.18 -2.96
C SER A 150 20.79 -20.14 -3.41
N VAL A 151 21.20 -18.88 -3.47
CA VAL A 151 20.37 -17.81 -4.02
C VAL A 151 21.10 -17.10 -5.15
N ARG A 152 20.31 -16.60 -6.11
CA ARG A 152 20.76 -15.70 -7.16
C ARG A 152 20.45 -14.28 -6.76
N ALA A 153 21.43 -13.39 -6.84
CA ALA A 153 21.28 -12.00 -6.46
C ALA A 153 22.10 -11.10 -7.39
N THR A 154 21.81 -9.80 -7.40
CA THR A 154 22.56 -8.82 -8.20
C THR A 154 23.60 -8.12 -7.33
N ASN A 155 24.82 -7.97 -7.83
CA ASN A 155 25.91 -7.21 -7.20
C ASN A 155 26.59 -6.34 -8.26
N ASN A 156 26.51 -5.01 -8.12
CA ASN A 156 27.02 -4.06 -9.12
C ASN A 156 26.54 -4.39 -10.55
N ASP A 157 25.24 -4.62 -10.70
CA ASP A 157 24.58 -4.99 -11.98
C ASP A 157 25.05 -6.32 -12.59
N GLN A 158 25.79 -7.15 -11.84
CA GLN A 158 26.15 -8.52 -12.23
C GLN A 158 25.39 -9.55 -11.41
N GLU A 159 24.88 -10.60 -12.07
CA GLU A 159 24.29 -11.75 -11.37
C GLU A 159 25.38 -12.56 -10.67
N VAL A 160 25.16 -12.86 -9.40
CA VAL A 160 26.02 -13.71 -8.58
C VAL A 160 25.19 -14.78 -7.88
N VAL A 161 25.77 -15.97 -7.74
CA VAL A 161 25.22 -17.03 -6.89
C VAL A 161 25.91 -16.98 -5.55
N ILE A 162 25.15 -16.87 -4.47
CA ILE A 162 25.66 -16.82 -3.11
C ILE A 162 25.02 -17.90 -2.25
N GLN A 163 25.76 -18.32 -1.23
CA GLN A 163 25.29 -19.29 -0.24
C GLN A 163 24.83 -18.53 1.01
N LEU A 164 23.56 -18.71 1.38
CA LEU A 164 22.99 -18.17 2.60
C LEU A 164 22.72 -19.28 3.61
N ARG A 165 22.88 -18.99 4.89
CA ARG A 165 22.53 -19.90 5.98
C ARG A 165 21.17 -19.55 6.54
N VAL A 166 20.27 -20.51 6.68
CA VAL A 166 19.05 -20.34 7.49
C VAL A 166 19.46 -20.25 8.96
N VAL A 167 19.17 -19.13 9.62
CA VAL A 167 19.51 -18.91 11.04
C VAL A 167 18.30 -18.96 11.96
N TYR A 168 17.12 -18.66 11.44
CA TYR A 168 15.88 -18.69 12.19
C TYR A 168 14.70 -18.98 11.26
N ARG A 169 13.69 -19.67 11.79
CA ARG A 169 12.42 -19.91 11.10
C ARG A 169 11.27 -19.78 12.07
N ASN A 170 10.23 -19.06 11.67
CA ASN A 170 8.97 -18.98 12.37
C ASN A 170 7.88 -19.56 11.45
N THR A 171 7.43 -20.77 11.75
CA THR A 171 6.38 -21.45 10.98
C THR A 171 4.99 -20.90 11.27
N GLY A 172 4.80 -20.17 12.37
CA GLY A 172 3.53 -19.55 12.74
C GLY A 172 3.22 -18.29 11.93
N LEU A 173 4.26 -17.56 11.53
CA LEU A 173 4.19 -16.35 10.70
C LEU A 173 4.87 -16.55 9.33
N ASP A 174 5.01 -17.80 8.90
CA ASP A 174 5.57 -18.21 7.60
C ASP A 174 6.81 -17.46 7.09
N PHE A 175 7.81 -17.22 7.96
CA PHE A 175 9.06 -16.56 7.55
C PHE A 175 10.32 -17.30 7.99
N ALA A 176 11.42 -16.99 7.29
CA ALA A 176 12.77 -17.41 7.63
C ALA A 176 13.74 -16.24 7.57
N ILE A 177 14.72 -16.22 8.48
CA ILE A 177 15.83 -15.27 8.47
C ILE A 177 17.06 -16.01 7.93
N LEU A 178 17.69 -15.38 6.95
CA LEU A 178 18.88 -15.88 6.27
C LEU A 178 20.08 -15.00 6.60
N GLN A 179 21.23 -15.62 6.83
CA GLN A 179 22.50 -14.92 7.06
C GLN A 179 23.41 -15.10 5.85
N SER A 180 23.99 -13.98 5.40
CA SER A 180 25.08 -13.96 4.42
C SER A 180 26.41 -13.68 5.12
N ASN A 181 27.49 -14.30 4.63
CA ASN A 181 28.85 -13.92 5.00
C ASN A 181 29.43 -12.84 4.08
N HIS A 182 28.67 -12.39 3.09
CA HIS A 182 29.06 -11.34 2.16
C HIS A 182 28.40 -10.02 2.56
N GLN A 183 29.16 -8.93 2.56
CA GLN A 183 28.60 -7.59 2.70
C GLN A 183 27.77 -7.28 1.46
N ARG A 184 26.49 -6.96 1.66
CA ARG A 184 25.56 -6.63 0.59
C ARG A 184 24.76 -5.36 0.92
N PRO A 185 24.24 -4.67 -0.09
CA PRO A 185 23.22 -3.66 0.12
C PRO A 185 22.00 -4.31 0.78
N PHE A 186 21.46 -3.65 1.80
CA PHE A 186 20.21 -4.03 2.45
C PHE A 186 19.25 -2.85 2.38
N MET A 187 17.98 -3.14 2.12
CA MET A 187 16.92 -2.16 2.30
C MET A 187 16.75 -1.89 3.79
N LYS A 188 16.56 -0.61 4.13
CA LYS A 188 16.29 -0.22 5.51
C LYS A 188 14.85 -0.59 5.86
N PRO A 189 14.60 -1.21 7.02
CA PRO A 189 13.25 -1.31 7.57
C PRO A 189 12.64 0.08 7.68
N TRP A 190 11.38 0.22 7.28
CA TRP A 190 10.64 1.46 7.51
C TRP A 190 10.49 1.73 9.02
N PRO A 191 10.90 2.91 9.52
CA PRO A 191 10.90 3.19 10.96
C PRO A 191 9.55 3.68 11.51
N GLY A 192 8.57 3.92 10.64
CA GLY A 192 7.29 4.53 11.01
C GLY A 192 6.32 3.58 11.71
N ASN A 193 5.22 4.14 12.21
CA ASN A 193 4.14 3.38 12.83
C ASN A 193 3.32 2.66 11.74
N PRO A 194 3.13 1.32 11.83
CA PRO A 194 2.33 0.55 10.88
C PRO A 194 1.00 1.18 10.47
N VAL A 195 0.26 1.76 11.41
CA VAL A 195 -1.05 2.38 11.15
C VAL A 195 -0.98 3.50 10.10
N ASN A 196 0.16 4.19 10.02
CA ASN A 196 0.39 5.27 9.05
C ASN A 196 0.61 4.77 7.62
N LEU A 197 0.68 3.45 7.40
CA LEU A 197 0.76 2.84 6.07
C LEU A 197 -0.59 2.82 5.35
N ARG A 198 -1.69 3.06 6.07
CA ARG A 198 -3.03 3.05 5.48
C ARG A 198 -3.14 4.13 4.41
N GLY A 199 -3.51 3.71 3.19
CA GLY A 199 -3.63 4.63 2.06
C GLY A 199 -2.30 5.10 1.47
N CYS A 200 -1.16 4.62 1.98
CA CYS A 200 0.12 4.84 1.31
C CYS A 200 0.15 4.08 -0.01
N ASN A 201 0.82 4.68 -0.98
CA ASN A 201 1.13 4.01 -2.22
C ASN A 201 2.41 3.18 -2.01
N LEU A 202 2.29 1.86 -2.16
CA LEU A 202 3.38 0.92 -2.02
C LEU A 202 3.66 0.25 -3.36
N VAL A 203 4.80 -0.42 -3.47
CA VAL A 203 5.15 -1.22 -4.64
C VAL A 203 5.67 -2.57 -4.19
N LEU A 204 5.16 -3.61 -4.83
CA LEU A 204 5.70 -4.95 -4.70
C LEU A 204 6.85 -5.12 -5.70
N ALA A 205 8.01 -5.56 -5.23
CA ALA A 205 9.18 -5.88 -6.03
C ALA A 205 9.45 -7.38 -5.97
N SER A 206 9.40 -8.05 -7.12
CA SER A 206 9.52 -9.51 -7.25
C SER A 206 10.10 -9.91 -8.61
N PHE A 207 10.64 -11.12 -8.68
CA PHE A 207 11.17 -11.71 -9.90
C PHE A 207 10.10 -12.28 -10.84
N ARG A 208 8.81 -12.27 -10.46
CA ARG A 208 7.73 -12.92 -11.23
C ARG A 208 6.50 -12.05 -11.52
N ILE A 209 6.57 -10.76 -11.22
CA ILE A 209 5.47 -9.84 -11.49
C ILE A 209 5.25 -9.70 -13.00
N ASP A 210 4.00 -9.95 -13.42
CA ASP A 210 3.38 -9.60 -14.72
C ASP A 210 3.99 -10.17 -16.02
N MET A 211 5.11 -10.91 -15.98
CA MET A 211 5.85 -11.23 -17.22
C MET A 211 6.53 -12.61 -17.32
N ASP A 212 6.87 -13.28 -16.21
CA ASP A 212 7.71 -14.51 -16.24
C ASP A 212 7.08 -15.72 -16.95
N PRO A 213 5.77 -16.04 -16.85
CA PRO A 213 5.24 -17.22 -17.52
C PRO A 213 5.06 -17.06 -19.04
N TYR A 214 5.16 -15.84 -19.58
CA TYR A 214 4.82 -15.58 -20.98
C TYR A 214 6.01 -15.15 -21.87
N GLN A 215 7.12 -14.64 -21.30
CA GLN A 215 8.22 -14.12 -22.11
C GLN A 215 9.60 -14.39 -21.49
N LEU A 216 10.43 -15.17 -22.20
CA LEU A 216 11.78 -15.57 -21.80
C LEU A 216 12.71 -14.38 -21.48
N MET A 217 12.46 -13.22 -22.10
CA MET A 217 13.31 -12.02 -21.97
C MET A 217 13.21 -11.33 -20.61
N TYR A 218 12.15 -11.57 -19.84
CA TYR A 218 12.00 -11.04 -18.47
C TYR A 218 12.38 -12.06 -17.40
N GLN A 219 12.86 -13.23 -17.80
CA GLN A 219 13.24 -14.28 -16.89
C GLN A 219 14.44 -13.80 -16.03
N ASN A 220 14.24 -13.78 -14.72
CA ASN A 220 15.21 -13.30 -13.71
C ASN A 220 15.33 -11.77 -13.59
N GLU A 221 14.49 -11.00 -14.26
CA GLU A 221 14.41 -9.57 -13.98
C GLU A 221 13.50 -9.29 -12.78
N VAL A 222 13.89 -8.30 -11.98
CA VAL A 222 13.02 -7.78 -10.92
C VAL A 222 11.99 -6.87 -11.56
N GLY A 223 10.74 -7.32 -11.52
CA GLY A 223 9.57 -6.51 -11.80
C GLY A 223 9.13 -5.72 -10.57
N PHE A 224 8.41 -4.64 -10.83
CA PHE A 224 7.76 -3.82 -9.83
C PHE A 224 6.27 -3.81 -10.17
N THR A 225 5.38 -3.73 -9.20
CA THR A 225 3.94 -3.51 -9.45
C THR A 225 3.32 -2.69 -8.32
N PRO A 226 2.39 -1.77 -8.63
CA PRO A 226 1.74 -0.96 -7.60
C PRO A 226 0.93 -1.85 -6.65
N ALA A 227 1.05 -1.56 -5.36
CA ALA A 227 0.21 -2.13 -4.30
C ALA A 227 -0.75 -1.05 -3.80
N SER A 228 -2.03 -1.27 -4.03
CA SER A 228 -3.11 -0.32 -3.75
C SER A 228 -4.01 -0.78 -2.60
N GLY A 229 -4.87 0.11 -2.09
CA GLY A 229 -5.87 -0.25 -1.07
C GLY A 229 -5.26 -0.78 0.23
N VAL A 230 -4.10 -0.25 0.60
CA VAL A 230 -3.31 -0.70 1.76
C VAL A 230 -4.07 -0.44 3.05
N THR A 231 -4.25 -1.49 3.84
CA THR A 231 -4.71 -1.44 5.23
C THR A 231 -3.83 -2.32 6.11
N VAL A 232 -3.91 -2.08 7.41
CA VAL A 232 -3.14 -2.78 8.45
C VAL A 232 -4.08 -3.70 9.22
N SER A 233 -3.63 -4.90 9.58
CA SER A 233 -4.35 -5.84 10.44
C SER A 233 -4.55 -5.26 11.85
N SER A 234 -5.52 -5.79 12.59
CA SER A 234 -5.84 -5.30 13.94
C SER A 234 -4.71 -5.51 14.95
N ASP A 235 -3.95 -6.58 14.78
CA ASP A 235 -2.76 -6.90 15.58
C ASP A 235 -1.49 -6.20 15.08
N GLN A 236 -1.62 -5.37 14.02
CA GLN A 236 -0.55 -4.61 13.39
C GLN A 236 0.62 -5.46 12.88
N SER A 237 0.46 -6.77 12.70
CA SER A 237 1.54 -7.62 12.21
C SER A 237 1.55 -7.78 10.68
N HIS A 238 0.41 -7.54 10.01
CA HIS A 238 0.26 -7.70 8.56
C HIS A 238 -0.32 -6.45 7.87
N LEU A 239 0.01 -6.34 6.59
CA LEU A 239 -0.66 -5.47 5.64
C LEU A 239 -1.56 -6.28 4.72
N LEU A 240 -2.72 -5.72 4.39
CA LEU A 240 -3.60 -6.21 3.34
C LEU A 240 -3.62 -5.17 2.23
N TYR A 241 -3.45 -5.60 0.98
CA TYR A 241 -3.37 -4.72 -0.17
C TYR A 241 -3.82 -5.42 -1.45
N TRP A 242 -3.91 -4.68 -2.55
CA TRP A 242 -4.36 -5.14 -3.86
C TRP A 242 -3.22 -5.02 -4.85
N CYS A 243 -2.88 -6.12 -5.52
CA CYS A 243 -1.73 -6.20 -6.41
C CYS A 243 -1.82 -7.44 -7.31
N ALA A 244 -1.29 -7.37 -8.54
CA ALA A 244 -1.16 -8.54 -9.40
C ALA A 244 0.02 -9.41 -8.93
N THR A 245 -0.25 -10.63 -8.48
CA THR A 245 0.75 -11.58 -7.99
C THR A 245 0.56 -12.97 -8.60
N PHE A 246 1.66 -13.70 -8.76
CA PHE A 246 1.71 -15.06 -9.29
C PHE A 246 2.32 -16.03 -8.28
N ALA A 247 2.10 -17.33 -8.52
CA ALA A 247 2.72 -18.38 -7.73
C ALA A 247 4.25 -18.24 -7.72
N GLY A 248 4.80 -18.09 -6.51
CA GLY A 248 6.23 -17.87 -6.29
C GLY A 248 6.64 -16.41 -6.09
N ASP A 249 5.69 -15.47 -6.02
CA ASP A 249 5.94 -14.12 -5.49
C ASP A 249 6.07 -14.09 -3.96
N SER A 250 5.74 -15.18 -3.25
CA SER A 250 5.94 -15.28 -1.80
C SER A 250 7.39 -14.99 -1.40
N GLY A 251 7.58 -14.13 -0.42
CA GLY A 251 8.89 -13.60 -0.03
C GLY A 251 9.29 -12.32 -0.76
N ALA A 252 8.49 -11.81 -1.70
CA ALA A 252 8.76 -10.55 -2.40
C ALA A 252 8.74 -9.35 -1.46
N ALA A 253 9.47 -8.30 -1.84
CA ALA A 253 9.61 -7.10 -1.02
C ALA A 253 8.48 -6.11 -1.29
N LEU A 254 7.79 -5.67 -0.24
CA LEU A 254 6.85 -4.54 -0.32
C LEU A 254 7.57 -3.26 0.12
N VAL A 255 7.68 -2.30 -0.80
CA VAL A 255 8.57 -1.14 -0.70
C VAL A 255 7.76 0.15 -0.72
N MET A 256 8.16 1.12 0.12
CA MET A 256 7.64 2.49 0.12
C MET A 256 8.55 3.44 -0.66
N LYS A 257 7.97 4.52 -1.20
CA LYS A 257 8.71 5.68 -1.74
C LYS A 257 9.77 6.14 -0.72
N GLY A 258 11.05 6.07 -1.09
CA GLY A 258 12.19 6.38 -0.19
C GLY A 258 13.05 5.18 0.24
N GLU A 259 13.01 4.06 -0.49
CA GLU A 259 13.90 2.88 -0.31
C GLU A 259 13.63 2.05 0.95
N TYR A 260 12.49 2.27 1.61
CA TYR A 260 12.16 1.55 2.83
C TYR A 260 11.42 0.25 2.54
N LEU A 261 11.91 -0.83 3.14
CA LEU A 261 11.20 -2.11 3.21
C LEU A 261 10.09 -1.99 4.26
N VAL A 262 8.86 -2.19 3.83
CA VAL A 262 7.68 -2.11 4.70
C VAL A 262 7.24 -3.50 5.15
N GLY A 263 7.29 -4.47 4.25
CA GLY A 263 6.89 -5.84 4.55
C GLY A 263 7.35 -6.85 3.51
N ILE A 264 7.11 -8.12 3.82
CA ILE A 264 7.42 -9.26 2.95
C ILE A 264 6.10 -9.89 2.53
N HIS A 265 5.90 -10.01 1.22
CA HIS A 265 4.66 -10.57 0.67
C HIS A 265 4.48 -12.03 1.02
N GLU A 266 3.28 -12.37 1.47
CA GLU A 266 2.81 -13.73 1.71
C GLU A 266 1.63 -14.02 0.78
N GLU A 267 1.63 -15.21 0.17
CA GLU A 267 0.42 -15.69 -0.47
C GLU A 267 -0.70 -15.80 0.58
N VAL A 268 -1.88 -15.26 0.27
CA VAL A 268 -3.05 -15.11 1.16
C VAL A 268 -3.44 -16.39 1.90
N ILE A 269 -3.15 -17.54 1.30
CA ILE A 269 -3.44 -18.86 1.87
C ILE A 269 -2.58 -19.11 3.14
N ASN A 270 -1.39 -18.53 3.21
CA ASN A 270 -0.44 -18.72 4.31
C ASN A 270 -0.56 -17.64 5.39
N ALA A 271 -1.04 -16.44 5.07
CA ALA A 271 -1.12 -15.29 5.97
C ALA A 271 -2.27 -15.31 7.00
N LEU A 272 -3.14 -16.35 6.99
CA LEU A 272 -4.29 -16.46 7.90
C LEU A 272 -4.18 -17.53 9.01
N PRO A 273 -3.04 -17.68 9.72
CA PRO A 273 -2.97 -18.55 10.89
C PRO A 273 -3.46 -17.85 12.18
N GLU A 274 -4.24 -16.77 12.12
CA GLU A 274 -4.94 -16.32 13.32
C GLU A 274 -6.19 -17.19 13.60
N HIS A 275 -6.16 -17.84 14.77
CA HIS A 275 -7.20 -18.65 15.44
C HIS A 275 -7.45 -20.10 14.99
N SER A 276 -6.41 -20.93 14.97
CA SER A 276 -6.54 -22.39 14.85
C SER A 276 -6.19 -23.18 16.13
N LYS A 277 -6.44 -22.62 17.34
CA LYS A 277 -6.42 -23.43 18.57
C LYS A 277 -7.76 -23.55 19.33
N SER A 278 -8.85 -22.88 18.92
CA SER A 278 -10.18 -23.11 19.56
C SER A 278 -11.46 -22.74 18.78
N GLY A 279 -11.40 -22.42 17.48
CA GLY A 279 -12.58 -21.91 16.76
C GLY A 279 -13.61 -22.98 16.32
N THR A 280 -14.89 -22.76 16.67
CA THR A 280 -16.05 -23.57 16.24
C THR A 280 -16.26 -23.60 14.71
N ARG A 281 -17.07 -24.56 14.23
CA ARG A 281 -17.42 -24.80 12.79
C ARG A 281 -17.89 -23.55 12.02
N SER A 282 -18.45 -22.54 12.69
CA SER A 282 -18.91 -21.27 12.11
C SER A 282 -17.76 -20.34 11.66
N SER A 283 -16.66 -20.30 12.42
CA SER A 283 -15.44 -19.51 12.12
C SER A 283 -14.70 -20.01 10.88
N LYS A 284 -14.74 -21.33 10.62
CA LYS A 284 -14.20 -21.93 9.39
C LYS A 284 -15.01 -21.55 8.15
N ARG A 285 -16.34 -21.40 8.28
CA ARG A 285 -17.22 -20.95 7.16
C ARG A 285 -16.94 -19.51 6.75
N ARG A 286 -16.77 -18.56 7.69
CA ARG A 286 -16.42 -17.17 7.35
C ARG A 286 -15.08 -17.03 6.62
N LYS A 287 -14.08 -17.86 6.95
CA LYS A 287 -12.80 -17.92 6.22
C LYS A 287 -12.96 -18.42 4.78
N ILE A 288 -13.83 -19.42 4.57
CA ILE A 288 -14.17 -19.95 3.24
C ILE A 288 -14.98 -18.91 2.44
N ASP A 289 -15.86 -18.15 3.09
CA ASP A 289 -16.68 -17.13 2.44
C ASP A 289 -15.85 -15.89 2.06
N PHE A 290 -14.85 -15.49 2.87
CA PHE A 290 -13.87 -14.46 2.50
C PHE A 290 -12.92 -14.92 1.39
N ALA A 291 -12.38 -16.15 1.47
CA ALA A 291 -11.55 -16.73 0.41
C ALA A 291 -12.34 -16.95 -0.91
N ARG A 292 -13.63 -17.32 -0.83
CA ARG A 292 -14.52 -17.42 -2.00
C ARG A 292 -14.88 -16.06 -2.59
N ALA A 293 -14.99 -15.01 -1.79
CA ALA A 293 -15.15 -13.65 -2.29
C ALA A 293 -13.89 -13.14 -3.04
N VAL A 294 -12.73 -13.74 -2.76
CA VAL A 294 -11.41 -13.40 -3.35
C VAL A 294 -11.08 -14.21 -4.61
N THR A 295 -11.89 -15.21 -4.98
CA THR A 295 -11.67 -16.05 -6.19
C THR A 295 -12.90 -16.08 -7.10
N VAL A 296 -13.12 -14.98 -7.82
CA VAL A 296 -13.91 -14.99 -9.06
C VAL A 296 -12.98 -14.58 -10.20
N GLY A 297 -12.51 -15.56 -10.99
CA GLY A 297 -11.81 -15.31 -12.26
C GLY A 297 -10.30 -15.58 -12.33
N GLY A 298 -9.65 -16.13 -11.30
CA GLY A 298 -8.24 -16.59 -11.41
C GLY A 298 -7.16 -15.53 -11.16
N LEU A 299 -7.52 -14.33 -10.72
CA LEU A 299 -6.60 -13.30 -10.21
C LEU A 299 -6.77 -13.21 -8.69
N ALA A 300 -5.68 -13.30 -7.92
CA ALA A 300 -5.72 -13.08 -6.48
C ALA A 300 -6.06 -11.61 -6.22
N GLN A 301 -7.25 -11.33 -5.70
CA GLN A 301 -7.74 -9.95 -5.56
C GLN A 301 -7.25 -9.24 -4.30
N ILE A 302 -6.88 -9.97 -3.24
CA ILE A 302 -6.31 -9.38 -2.02
C ILE A 302 -4.98 -10.07 -1.77
N CYS A 303 -3.94 -9.35 -1.37
CA CYS A 303 -2.61 -9.83 -1.00
C CYS A 303 -2.36 -9.55 0.49
N SER A 304 -1.43 -10.31 1.08
CA SER A 304 -0.93 -10.05 2.44
C SER A 304 0.57 -9.79 2.42
N ALA A 305 1.07 -9.02 3.38
CA ALA A 305 2.50 -8.94 3.68
C ALA A 305 2.73 -8.86 5.18
N LEU A 306 3.69 -9.63 5.68
CA LEU A 306 4.16 -9.52 7.07
C LEU A 306 4.99 -8.25 7.22
N LEU A 307 4.69 -7.44 8.24
CA LEU A 307 5.34 -6.16 8.46
C LEU A 307 6.78 -6.30 8.96
N VAL A 308 7.68 -5.43 8.49
CA VAL A 308 9.12 -5.52 8.75
C VAL A 308 9.47 -5.47 10.25
N HIS A 309 8.70 -4.74 11.06
CA HIS A 309 8.93 -4.63 12.50
C HIS A 309 8.72 -5.98 13.23
N THR A 310 7.85 -6.85 12.70
CA THR A 310 7.61 -8.19 13.24
C THR A 310 8.87 -9.05 13.18
N PHE A 311 9.71 -8.87 12.15
CA PHE A 311 10.99 -9.56 12.01
C PHE A 311 12.05 -9.03 12.96
N VAL A 312 12.12 -7.70 13.15
CA VAL A 312 13.10 -7.05 14.03
C VAL A 312 12.92 -7.51 15.47
N ASN A 313 11.67 -7.57 15.94
CA ASN A 313 11.34 -8.04 17.28
C ASN A 313 11.63 -9.53 17.49
N ALA A 314 11.53 -10.35 16.43
CA ALA A 314 11.85 -11.78 16.53
C ALA A 314 13.36 -12.06 16.67
N PHE A 315 14.23 -11.14 16.22
CA PHE A 315 15.68 -11.27 16.29
C PHE A 315 16.28 -10.67 17.57
N ASN A 316 15.63 -9.64 18.14
CA ASN A 316 15.95 -9.01 19.42
C ASN A 316 14.72 -9.05 20.35
N PRO A 317 14.42 -10.21 20.97
CA PRO A 317 13.26 -10.39 21.85
C PRO A 317 13.31 -9.53 23.12
#